data_AF-A0A396IGE4-F1
#
_entry.id   AF-A0A396IGE4-F1
#
_cell.length_a   1.000
_cell.length_b   1.000
_cell.length_c   1.000
_cell.angle_alpha   90.00
_cell.angle_beta   90.00
_cell.angle_gamma   90.00
#
_symmetry.space_group_name_H-M   'P 1'
#
loop_
_entity.id
_entity.type
_entity.pdbx_description
1 polymer ?
#
loop_
_entity_poly.entity_id
_entity_poly.type
_entity_poly.pdbx_seq_one_letter_code
_entity_poly.pdbx_strand_id
1 'polypeptide(L)'
;MEDWWTVQAMLVSWILNTVEPTLRTTVSYLETAKELWDDIEERFSVVNGPRIQQLKSDLAHCKQGSLSMVAYYGKLKALWDDLANYEQVLICTCKGCTCGIQAKLEKRREEEKSHTFLMGLDDELYGTVRSNLLATDPIPSLNKMYSILVQEERMRIITRGKGERTEVMALAVQASTRMKGREIKNKSVCVHCMTVLAE
;
A
#
# COMPACT_ATOMS: atom_id res chain seq x y z
N MET A 1 -48.05 5.50 -29.17
CA MET A 1 -46.95 6.14 -29.94
C MET A 1 -46.41 7.37 -29.21
N GLU A 2 -47.25 8.10 -28.45
CA GLU A 2 -46.84 9.19 -27.54
C GLU A 2 -45.92 8.76 -26.38
N ASP A 3 -46.06 7.51 -25.92
CA ASP A 3 -45.25 6.98 -24.81
C ASP A 3 -43.74 6.97 -25.12
N TRP A 4 -43.36 6.72 -26.37
CA TRP A 4 -41.95 6.68 -26.78
C TRP A 4 -41.28 8.04 -26.64
N TRP A 5 -41.92 9.08 -27.17
CA TRP A 5 -41.40 10.45 -27.14
C TRP A 5 -41.38 11.03 -25.72
N THR A 6 -42.39 10.69 -24.93
CA THR A 6 -42.45 11.11 -23.51
C THR A 6 -41.33 10.47 -22.70
N VAL A 7 -41.06 9.18 -22.90
CA VAL A 7 -39.96 8.47 -22.25
C VAL A 7 -38.60 9.03 -22.70
N GLN A 8 -38.41 9.29 -23.99
CA GLN A 8 -37.17 9.86 -24.50
C GLN A 8 -36.90 11.26 -23.93
N ALA A 9 -37.89 12.15 -23.91
CA ALA A 9 -37.76 13.48 -23.32
C ALA A 9 -37.42 13.43 -21.82
N MET A 10 -38.03 12.49 -21.08
CA MET A 10 -37.72 12.26 -19.67
C MET A 10 -36.26 11.80 -19.48
N LEU A 11 -35.80 10.83 -20.27
CA LEU A 11 -34.42 10.33 -20.21
C LEU A 11 -33.40 11.42 -20.58
N VAL A 12 -33.67 12.22 -21.62
CA VAL A 12 -32.85 13.38 -21.99
C VAL A 12 -32.75 14.38 -20.83
N SER A 13 -33.88 14.70 -20.19
CA SER A 13 -33.89 15.58 -19.02
C SER A 13 -33.07 15.02 -17.85
N TRP A 14 -33.19 13.72 -17.58
CA TRP A 14 -32.42 13.06 -16.52
C TRP A 14 -30.92 13.08 -16.81
N ILE A 15 -30.50 12.76 -18.02
CA ILE A 15 -29.09 12.81 -18.42
C ILE A 15 -28.56 14.24 -18.27
N LEU A 16 -29.25 15.25 -18.80
CA LEU A 16 -28.83 16.65 -18.66
C LEU A 16 -28.78 17.08 -17.18
N ASN A 17 -29.64 16.54 -16.33
CA ASN A 17 -29.65 16.77 -14.88
C ASN A 17 -28.51 16.11 -14.11
N THR A 18 -27.85 15.11 -14.68
CA THR A 18 -26.63 14.52 -14.11
C THR A 18 -25.34 15.25 -14.53
N VAL A 19 -25.38 16.04 -15.60
CA VAL A 19 -24.22 16.79 -16.10
C VAL A 19 -24.03 18.08 -15.30
N GLU A 20 -22.77 18.39 -14.97
CA GLU A 20 -22.40 19.63 -14.27
C GLU A 20 -22.93 20.87 -15.03
N PRO A 21 -23.53 21.87 -14.37
CA PRO A 21 -24.17 23.01 -15.04
C PRO A 21 -23.26 23.76 -16.02
N THR A 22 -21.96 23.82 -15.72
CA THR A 22 -20.91 24.45 -16.54
C THR A 22 -20.65 23.71 -17.85
N LEU A 23 -20.85 22.39 -17.86
CA LEU A 23 -20.72 21.52 -19.04
C LEU A 23 -22.04 21.40 -19.80
N ARG A 24 -23.18 21.56 -19.14
CA ARG A 24 -24.50 21.48 -19.80
C ARG A 24 -24.64 22.50 -20.94
N THR A 25 -24.03 23.68 -20.82
CA THR A 25 -24.09 24.72 -21.87
C THR A 25 -23.32 24.36 -23.14
N THR A 26 -22.46 23.34 -23.09
CA THR A 26 -21.69 22.86 -24.25
C THR A 26 -22.30 21.62 -24.91
N VAL A 27 -23.30 21.01 -24.27
CA VAL A 27 -24.04 19.85 -24.77
C VAL A 27 -25.22 20.31 -25.63
N SER A 28 -25.36 19.75 -26.83
CA SER A 28 -26.45 20.12 -27.74
C SER A 28 -27.75 19.47 -27.28
N TYR A 29 -28.89 20.16 -27.48
CA TYR A 29 -30.20 19.56 -27.17
C TYR A 29 -30.56 18.57 -28.29
N LEU A 30 -30.67 17.29 -27.94
CA LEU A 30 -30.91 16.19 -28.89
C LEU A 30 -32.22 15.46 -28.55
N GLU A 31 -32.90 14.97 -29.58
CA GLU A 31 -34.28 14.45 -29.48
C GLU A 31 -34.35 13.07 -28.82
N THR A 32 -33.27 12.30 -28.89
CA THR A 32 -33.19 10.97 -28.28
C THR A 32 -32.11 10.91 -27.22
N ALA A 33 -32.36 10.14 -26.16
CA ALA A 33 -31.38 9.93 -25.10
C ALA A 33 -30.11 9.25 -25.62
N LYS A 34 -30.22 8.47 -26.70
CA LYS A 34 -29.08 7.82 -27.35
C LYS A 34 -28.17 8.83 -28.04
N GLU A 35 -28.72 9.69 -28.89
CA GLU A 35 -27.91 10.71 -29.58
C GLU A 35 -27.25 11.67 -28.58
N LEU A 36 -27.99 12.03 -27.51
CA LEU A 36 -27.43 12.81 -26.41
C LEU A 36 -26.26 12.09 -25.74
N TRP A 37 -26.41 10.80 -25.46
CA TRP A 37 -25.34 10.00 -24.88
C TRP A 37 -24.13 9.90 -25.81
N ASP A 38 -24.35 9.64 -27.10
CA ASP A 38 -23.29 9.51 -28.10
C ASP A 38 -22.52 10.85 -28.28
N ASP A 39 -23.18 12.01 -28.26
CA ASP A 39 -22.54 13.35 -28.31
C ASP A 39 -21.73 13.64 -27.04
N ILE A 40 -22.25 13.28 -25.86
CA ILE A 40 -21.53 13.40 -24.59
C ILE A 40 -20.31 12.47 -24.57
N GLU A 41 -20.49 11.23 -25.03
CA GLU A 41 -19.41 10.26 -25.14
C GLU A 41 -18.34 10.79 -26.09
N GLU A 42 -18.65 11.12 -27.34
CA GLU A 42 -17.64 11.61 -28.30
C GLU A 42 -16.87 12.84 -27.80
N ARG A 43 -17.54 13.78 -27.13
CA ARG A 43 -16.92 15.03 -26.65
C ARG A 43 -16.12 14.87 -25.37
N PHE A 44 -16.58 14.03 -24.44
CA PHE A 44 -16.01 13.94 -23.09
C PHE A 44 -15.36 12.59 -22.79
N SER A 45 -15.51 11.58 -23.63
CA SER A 45 -14.77 10.32 -23.59
C SER A 45 -13.33 10.48 -24.10
N VAL A 46 -12.77 11.70 -24.06
CA VAL A 46 -11.38 11.98 -24.41
C VAL A 46 -10.53 10.87 -23.82
N VAL A 47 -9.83 10.15 -24.70
CA VAL A 47 -8.91 9.08 -24.29
C VAL A 47 -8.02 9.71 -23.25
N ASN A 48 -8.19 9.26 -22.00
CA ASN A 48 -7.53 9.80 -20.83
C ASN A 48 -6.04 9.43 -20.83
N GLY A 49 -5.39 9.39 -21.99
CA GLY A 49 -3.98 9.11 -22.20
C GLY A 49 -3.09 9.94 -21.30
N PRO A 50 -3.26 11.28 -21.23
CA PRO A 50 -2.52 12.11 -20.28
C PRO A 50 -2.72 11.69 -18.83
N ARG A 51 -3.95 11.34 -18.43
CA ARG A 51 -4.28 10.89 -17.07
C ARG A 51 -3.69 9.50 -16.78
N ILE A 52 -3.73 8.58 -17.73
CA ILE A 52 -3.07 7.26 -17.65
C ILE A 52 -1.57 7.44 -17.47
N GLN A 53 -0.94 8.32 -18.26
CA GLN A 53 0.50 8.61 -18.16
C GLN A 53 0.84 9.25 -16.81
N GLN A 54 0.01 10.17 -16.34
CA GLN A 54 0.16 10.76 -15.00
C GLN A 54 0.08 9.68 -13.92
N LEU A 55 -0.94 8.83 -13.93
CA LEU A 55 -1.10 7.74 -12.96
C LEU A 55 0.08 6.76 -13.00
N LYS A 56 0.57 6.39 -14.18
CA LYS A 56 1.76 5.55 -14.34
C LYS A 56 3.02 6.22 -13.80
N SER A 57 3.18 7.51 -14.04
CA SER A 57 4.27 8.30 -13.47
C SER A 57 4.18 8.35 -11.94
N ASP A 58 3.02 8.68 -11.39
CA ASP A 58 2.79 8.76 -9.94
C ASP A 58 3.08 7.41 -9.26
N LEU A 59 2.68 6.32 -9.90
CA LEU A 59 2.91 4.95 -9.45
C LEU A 59 4.40 4.57 -9.50
N ALA A 60 5.14 4.98 -10.52
CA ALA A 60 6.60 4.77 -10.60
C ALA A 60 7.38 5.58 -9.53
N HIS A 61 6.89 6.78 -9.21
CA HIS A 61 7.47 7.66 -8.19
C HIS A 61 6.93 7.40 -6.78
N CYS A 62 5.95 6.51 -6.62
CA CYS A 62 5.40 6.15 -5.33
C CYS A 62 6.43 5.37 -4.51
N LYS A 63 7.04 6.04 -3.52
CA LYS A 63 7.98 5.44 -2.58
C LYS A 63 7.37 5.36 -1.18
N GLN A 64 7.77 4.34 -0.42
CA GLN A 64 7.36 4.17 0.97
C GLN A 64 7.83 5.34 1.83
N GLY A 65 9.12 5.71 1.74
CA GLY A 65 9.72 6.74 2.58
C GLY A 65 9.47 6.47 4.06
N SER A 66 8.95 7.45 4.79
CA SER A 66 8.62 7.35 6.22
C SER A 66 7.22 6.77 6.51
N LEU A 67 6.48 6.32 5.49
CA LEU A 67 5.14 5.78 5.68
C LEU A 67 5.20 4.37 6.27
N SER A 68 4.20 4.04 7.10
CA SER A 68 3.98 2.66 7.52
C SER A 68 3.62 1.78 6.33
N MET A 69 3.86 0.47 6.47
CA MET A 69 3.57 -0.51 5.42
C MET A 69 2.10 -0.45 4.96
N VAL A 70 1.18 -0.27 5.91
CA VAL A 70 -0.26 -0.15 5.65
C VAL A 70 -0.57 1.11 4.85
N ALA A 71 -0.01 2.26 5.23
CA ALA A 71 -0.27 3.53 4.57
C ALA A 71 0.31 3.56 3.14
N TYR A 72 1.52 3.02 2.95
CA TYR A 72 2.13 2.90 1.64
C TYR A 72 1.34 1.97 0.71
N TYR A 73 0.95 0.79 1.19
CA TYR A 73 0.11 -0.13 0.41
C TYR A 73 -1.23 0.50 0.04
N GLY A 74 -1.86 1.24 0.96
CA GLY A 74 -3.11 1.97 0.70
C GLY A 74 -2.97 2.99 -0.44
N LYS A 75 -1.87 3.76 -0.47
CA LYS A 75 -1.60 4.72 -1.56
C LYS A 75 -1.43 4.03 -2.92
N LEU A 76 -0.66 2.95 -2.97
CA LEU A 76 -0.49 2.17 -4.20
C LEU A 76 -1.82 1.56 -4.67
N LYS A 77 -2.60 1.02 -3.74
CA LYS A 77 -3.92 0.46 -4.05
C LYS A 77 -4.85 1.49 -4.67
N ALA A 78 -4.90 2.71 -4.13
CA ALA A 78 -5.67 3.80 -4.71
C ALA A 78 -5.22 4.11 -6.16
N LEU A 79 -3.91 4.22 -6.41
CA LEU A 79 -3.39 4.45 -7.76
C LEU A 79 -3.70 3.30 -8.74
N TRP A 80 -3.60 2.04 -8.30
CA TRP A 80 -3.96 0.89 -9.12
C TRP A 80 -5.45 0.83 -9.43
N ASP A 81 -6.29 1.10 -8.44
CA ASP A 81 -7.75 1.09 -8.59
C ASP A 81 -8.19 2.24 -9.52
N ASP A 82 -7.58 3.43 -9.40
CA ASP A 82 -7.76 4.54 -10.35
C ASP A 82 -7.32 4.19 -11.77
N LEU A 83 -6.13 3.59 -11.93
CA LEU A 83 -5.62 3.20 -13.25
C LEU A 83 -6.49 2.13 -13.91
N ALA A 84 -7.05 1.21 -13.12
CA ALA A 84 -7.94 0.16 -13.60
C ALA A 84 -9.25 0.72 -14.21
N ASN A 85 -9.69 1.91 -13.80
CA ASN A 85 -10.85 2.57 -14.40
C ASN A 85 -10.60 3.00 -15.85
N TYR A 86 -9.34 3.28 -16.21
CA TYR A 86 -8.95 3.72 -17.54
C TYR A 86 -8.39 2.58 -18.41
N GLU A 87 -7.67 1.63 -17.80
CA GLU A 87 -7.09 0.48 -18.50
C GLU A 87 -7.90 -0.79 -18.21
N GLN A 88 -9.06 -0.91 -18.85
CA GLN A 88 -9.89 -2.12 -18.75
C GLN A 88 -9.18 -3.32 -19.43
N VAL A 89 -9.30 -4.51 -18.85
CA VAL A 89 -8.70 -5.72 -19.43
C VAL A 89 -9.41 -6.03 -20.74
N LEU A 90 -8.63 -6.24 -21.81
CA LEU A 90 -9.15 -6.59 -23.12
C LEU A 90 -9.87 -7.95 -23.07
N ILE A 91 -11.17 -7.95 -23.36
CA ILE A 91 -11.98 -9.16 -23.48
C ILE A 91 -11.87 -9.69 -24.90
N CYS A 92 -11.60 -10.99 -25.07
CA CYS A 92 -11.65 -11.58 -26.40
C CYS A 92 -13.09 -11.64 -26.90
N THR A 93 -13.36 -10.99 -28.04
CA THR A 93 -14.66 -10.99 -28.72
C THR A 93 -14.89 -12.24 -29.58
N CYS A 94 -13.91 -13.13 -29.60
CA CYS A 94 -13.91 -14.39 -30.31
C CYS A 94 -14.93 -15.37 -29.71
N LYS A 95 -15.97 -15.76 -30.47
CA LYS A 95 -16.92 -16.78 -30.03
C LYS A 95 -16.22 -18.15 -29.97
N GLY A 96 -16.12 -18.72 -28.76
CA GLY A 96 -15.60 -20.08 -28.53
C GLY A 96 -14.08 -20.22 -28.38
N CYS A 97 -13.33 -19.15 -28.12
CA CYS A 97 -11.88 -19.26 -27.91
C CYS A 97 -11.53 -19.82 -26.53
N THR A 98 -10.64 -20.81 -26.53
CA THR A 98 -10.01 -21.39 -25.33
C THR A 98 -8.62 -20.82 -25.06
N CYS A 99 -8.24 -19.73 -25.75
CA CYS A 99 -6.93 -19.10 -25.68
C CYS A 99 -6.52 -18.60 -24.28
N GLY A 100 -7.48 -18.41 -23.37
CA GLY A 100 -7.22 -17.98 -21.99
C GLY A 100 -6.52 -16.63 -21.87
N ILE A 101 -6.67 -15.75 -22.88
CA ILE A 101 -5.92 -14.49 -22.95
C ILE A 101 -6.25 -13.56 -21.78
N GLN A 102 -7.51 -13.54 -21.37
CA GLN A 102 -7.98 -12.80 -20.20
C GLN A 102 -7.19 -13.18 -18.94
N ALA A 103 -7.10 -14.46 -18.63
CA ALA A 103 -6.38 -14.96 -17.47
C ALA A 103 -4.87 -14.64 -17.53
N LYS A 104 -4.27 -14.67 -18.72
CA LYS A 104 -2.87 -14.28 -18.92
C LYS A 104 -2.65 -12.77 -18.70
N LEU A 105 -3.58 -11.93 -19.16
CA LEU A 105 -3.52 -10.48 -18.96
C LEU A 105 -3.72 -10.10 -17.49
N GLU A 106 -4.67 -10.74 -16.80
CA GLU A 106 -4.88 -10.56 -15.36
C GLU A 106 -3.65 -10.99 -14.55
N LYS A 107 -3.05 -12.13 -14.91
CA LYS A 107 -1.81 -12.59 -14.29
C LYS A 107 -0.68 -11.59 -14.47
N ARG A 108 -0.46 -11.07 -15.68
CA ARG A 108 0.55 -10.04 -15.95
C ARG A 108 0.30 -8.77 -15.14
N ARG A 109 -0.96 -8.33 -15.05
CA ARG A 109 -1.34 -7.15 -14.25
C ARG A 109 -1.01 -7.34 -12.77
N GLU A 110 -1.25 -8.51 -12.22
CA GLU A 110 -0.94 -8.81 -10.81
C GLU A 110 0.57 -8.91 -10.55
N GLU A 111 1.33 -9.45 -11.51
CA GLU A 111 2.80 -9.44 -11.49
C GLU A 111 3.35 -8.00 -11.52
N GLU A 112 2.81 -7.13 -12.39
CA GLU A 112 3.20 -5.72 -12.44
C GLU A 112 2.96 -4.99 -11.10
N LYS A 113 1.79 -5.20 -10.47
CA LYS A 113 1.51 -4.65 -9.13
C LYS A 113 2.53 -5.11 -8.10
N SER A 114 2.88 -6.40 -8.14
CA SER A 114 3.88 -7.01 -7.27
C SER A 114 5.25 -6.35 -7.44
N HIS A 115 5.67 -6.12 -8.68
CA HIS A 115 6.94 -5.44 -8.98
C HIS A 115 6.94 -3.98 -8.52
N THR A 116 5.91 -3.20 -8.86
CA THR A 116 5.80 -1.80 -8.41
C THR A 116 5.85 -1.70 -6.89
N PHE A 117 5.12 -2.58 -6.20
CA PHE A 117 5.08 -2.62 -4.75
C PHE A 117 6.46 -2.78 -4.13
N LEU A 118 7.23 -3.78 -4.58
CA LEU A 118 8.57 -4.07 -4.08
C LEU A 118 9.58 -2.96 -4.46
N MET A 119 9.47 -2.37 -5.65
CA MET A 119 10.38 -1.33 -6.13
C MET A 119 10.24 0.02 -5.40
N GLY A 120 9.08 0.28 -4.81
CA GLY A 120 8.85 1.49 -4.02
C GLY A 120 9.18 1.34 -2.53
N LEU A 121 9.50 0.14 -2.04
CA LEU A 121 9.94 -0.07 -0.65
C LEU A 121 11.22 0.71 -0.35
N ASP A 122 11.35 1.14 0.89
CA ASP A 122 12.57 1.78 1.38
C ASP A 122 13.74 0.77 1.36
N ASP A 123 14.83 1.12 0.69
CA ASP A 123 15.95 0.19 0.44
C ASP A 123 16.81 -0.04 1.69
N GLU A 124 17.02 1.01 2.48
CA GLU A 124 17.81 0.92 3.73
C GLU A 124 17.11 0.04 4.76
N LEU A 125 15.80 0.18 4.88
CA LEU A 125 15.02 -0.62 5.80
C LEU A 125 14.72 -1.98 5.20
N TYR A 126 14.05 -2.07 4.04
CA TYR A 126 13.45 -3.32 3.57
C TYR A 126 14.26 -4.03 2.46
N GLY A 127 15.45 -3.54 2.10
CA GLY A 127 16.26 -4.10 1.02
C GLY A 127 16.51 -5.60 1.12
N THR A 128 16.85 -6.12 2.30
CA THR A 128 17.07 -7.56 2.50
C THR A 128 15.81 -8.40 2.27
N VAL A 129 14.67 -7.98 2.83
CA VAL A 129 13.41 -8.71 2.66
C VAL A 129 12.93 -8.64 1.22
N ARG A 130 13.09 -7.50 0.56
CA ARG A 130 12.82 -7.33 -0.87
C ARG A 130 13.63 -8.32 -1.72
N SER A 131 14.94 -8.41 -1.49
CA SER A 131 15.80 -9.35 -2.21
C SER A 131 15.39 -10.81 -2.00
N ASN A 132 15.02 -11.19 -0.77
CA ASN A 132 14.54 -12.54 -0.48
C ASN A 132 13.20 -12.86 -1.17
N LEU A 133 12.28 -11.88 -1.20
CA LEU A 133 11.00 -12.02 -1.90
C LEU A 133 11.21 -12.17 -3.41
N LEU A 134 12.13 -11.40 -4.00
CA LEU A 134 12.48 -11.49 -5.42
C LEU A 134 13.23 -12.78 -5.78
N ALA A 135 13.98 -13.36 -4.84
CA ALA A 135 14.69 -14.62 -5.03
C ALA A 135 13.78 -15.86 -4.95
N THR A 136 12.51 -15.70 -4.57
CA THR A 136 11.54 -16.81 -4.52
C THR A 136 10.94 -17.03 -5.91
N ASP A 137 11.09 -18.25 -6.46
CA ASP A 137 10.51 -18.64 -7.75
C ASP A 137 9.36 -19.66 -7.56
N PRO A 138 8.11 -19.35 -7.95
CA PRO A 138 7.64 -18.08 -8.51
C PRO A 138 7.47 -16.97 -7.47
N ILE A 139 7.51 -15.71 -7.92
CA ILE A 139 7.32 -14.54 -7.06
C ILE A 139 5.99 -14.69 -6.29
N PRO A 140 5.98 -14.49 -4.96
CA PRO A 140 4.76 -14.64 -4.16
C PRO A 140 3.66 -13.67 -4.60
N SER A 141 2.40 -14.00 -4.29
CA SER A 141 1.28 -13.08 -4.55
C SER A 141 1.41 -11.78 -3.76
N LEU A 142 0.83 -10.68 -4.28
CA LEU A 142 0.85 -9.36 -3.64
C LEU A 142 0.41 -9.41 -2.17
N ASN A 143 -0.67 -10.14 -1.87
CA ASN A 143 -1.18 -10.32 -0.51
C ASN A 143 -0.17 -11.02 0.41
N LYS A 144 0.55 -12.02 -0.09
CA LYS A 144 1.57 -12.74 0.68
C LYS A 144 2.80 -11.87 0.91
N MET A 145 3.22 -11.09 -0.08
CA MET A 145 4.30 -10.11 0.11
C MET A 145 3.94 -9.05 1.15
N TYR A 146 2.72 -8.52 1.07
CA TYR A 146 2.22 -7.55 2.04
C TYR A 146 2.21 -8.12 3.47
N SER A 147 1.72 -9.34 3.67
CA SER A 147 1.69 -9.95 5.02
C SER A 147 3.09 -10.16 5.60
N ILE A 148 4.05 -10.61 4.78
CA ILE A 148 5.46 -10.77 5.17
C ILE A 148 6.07 -9.43 5.60
N LEU A 149 5.83 -8.37 4.83
CA LEU A 149 6.39 -7.05 5.13
C LEU A 149 5.78 -6.40 6.37
N VAL A 150 4.47 -6.57 6.59
CA VAL A 150 3.81 -6.13 7.82
C VAL A 150 4.34 -6.90 9.03
N GLN A 151 4.60 -8.19 8.89
CA GLN A 151 5.22 -8.99 9.95
C GLN A 151 6.64 -8.48 10.25
N GLU A 152 7.44 -8.22 9.22
CA GLU A 152 8.79 -7.66 9.35
C GLU A 152 8.78 -6.29 10.06
N GLU A 153 7.86 -5.39 9.67
CA GLU A 153 7.68 -4.09 10.32
C GLU A 153 7.42 -4.24 11.82
N ARG A 154 6.54 -5.17 12.21
CA ARG A 154 6.26 -5.47 13.63
C ARG A 154 7.48 -6.04 14.35
N MET A 155 8.22 -6.97 13.73
CA MET A 155 9.41 -7.56 14.34
C MET A 155 10.51 -6.52 14.58
N ARG A 156 10.66 -5.55 13.67
CA ARG A 156 11.59 -4.44 13.83
C ARG A 156 11.23 -3.51 14.98
N ILE A 157 9.95 -3.18 15.14
CA ILE A 157 9.48 -2.37 16.28
C ILE A 157 9.82 -3.07 17.60
N ILE A 158 9.61 -4.40 17.68
CA ILE A 158 9.93 -5.18 18.88
C ILE A 158 11.44 -5.20 19.15
N THR A 159 12.27 -5.41 18.12
CA THR A 159 13.73 -5.47 18.27
C THR A 159 14.32 -4.11 18.64
N ARG A 160 13.83 -3.00 18.07
CA ARG A 160 14.22 -1.64 18.47
C ARG A 160 13.84 -1.34 19.92
N GLY A 161 12.63 -1.71 20.34
CA GLY A 161 12.20 -1.54 21.73
C GLY A 161 13.00 -2.38 22.76
N LYS A 162 13.62 -3.49 22.34
CA LYS A 162 14.58 -4.24 23.17
C LYS A 162 15.95 -3.57 23.24
N GLY A 163 16.41 -2.95 22.16
CA GLY A 163 17.66 -2.18 22.12
C GLY A 163 17.66 -1.04 23.13
N GLU A 164 16.62 -0.20 23.12
CA GLU A 164 16.47 0.91 24.08
C GLU A 164 16.41 0.42 25.54
N ARG A 165 15.71 -0.68 25.82
CA ARG A 165 15.65 -1.25 27.18
C ARG A 165 17.00 -1.80 27.64
N THR A 166 17.79 -2.38 26.74
CA THR A 166 19.10 -2.94 27.06
C THR A 166 20.14 -1.83 27.30
N GLU A 167 20.09 -0.74 26.54
CA GLU A 167 20.94 0.44 26.75
C GLU A 167 20.65 1.14 28.07
N VAL A 168 19.37 1.30 28.45
CA VAL A 168 18.97 1.86 29.74
C VAL A 168 19.46 0.99 30.91
N MET A 169 19.43 -0.34 30.76
CA MET A 169 19.99 -1.27 31.75
C MET A 169 21.52 -1.23 31.82
N ALA A 170 22.22 -1.05 30.68
CA ALA A 170 23.68 -0.96 30.64
C ALA A 170 24.22 0.32 31.32
N LEU A 171 23.49 1.44 31.20
CA LEU A 171 23.81 2.71 31.87
C LEU A 171 23.59 2.64 33.39
N ALA A 172 22.64 1.83 33.86
CA ALA A 172 22.37 1.66 35.30
C ALA A 172 23.47 0.89 36.05
N VAL A 173 24.24 0.04 35.36
CA VAL A 173 25.33 -0.74 35.98
C VAL A 173 26.56 0.13 36.27
N GLN A 174 26.79 1.20 35.52
CA GLN A 174 27.99 2.05 35.66
C GLN A 174 27.91 3.04 36.84
N ALA A 175 26.75 3.21 37.48
CA ALA A 175 26.57 4.16 38.58
C ALA A 175 26.96 3.63 39.98
N SER A 176 27.41 2.37 40.12
CA SER A 176 27.56 1.73 41.45
C SER A 176 28.99 1.37 41.89
N THR A 177 30.05 1.66 41.14
CA THR A 177 31.41 1.22 41.57
C THR A 177 32.48 2.29 41.40
N ARG A 178 32.41 3.35 42.22
CA ARG A 178 33.60 4.12 42.59
C ARG A 178 33.52 4.70 44.00
N MET A 179 33.93 3.89 44.99
CA MET A 179 34.43 4.38 46.28
C MET A 179 35.62 3.51 46.70
N LYS A 180 36.71 4.19 47.05
CA LYS A 180 38.09 3.68 47.19
C LYS A 180 38.37 3.36 48.66
N GLY A 181 38.84 2.15 48.94
CA GLY A 181 39.79 1.84 50.02
C GLY A 181 39.24 1.52 51.42
N ARG A 182 39.37 0.26 51.83
CA ARG A 182 40.06 -0.14 53.08
C ARG A 182 40.14 -1.67 53.16
N GLU A 183 41.35 -2.22 53.25
CA GLU A 183 41.56 -3.59 53.71
C GLU A 183 41.01 -3.74 55.13
N ILE A 184 40.06 -4.64 55.34
CA ILE A 184 39.74 -5.17 56.66
C ILE A 184 39.55 -6.69 56.53
N LYS A 185 40.35 -7.41 57.32
CA LYS A 185 40.47 -8.86 57.39
C LYS A 185 39.12 -9.56 57.57
N ASN A 186 38.98 -10.70 56.90
CA ASN A 186 37.96 -11.72 57.12
C ASN A 186 37.68 -11.96 58.62
N LYS A 187 36.44 -11.71 59.05
CA LYS A 187 35.79 -12.50 60.12
C LYS A 187 34.35 -12.78 59.70
N SER A 188 34.05 -14.05 59.43
CA SER A 188 32.69 -14.54 59.28
C SER A 188 31.98 -14.43 60.65
N VAL A 189 30.80 -13.81 60.67
CA VAL A 189 29.94 -13.74 61.86
C VAL A 189 28.72 -14.62 61.61
N CYS A 190 28.43 -15.51 62.55
CA CYS A 190 27.27 -16.40 62.52
C CYS A 190 26.00 -15.64 62.93
N VAL A 191 24.92 -15.77 62.13
CA VAL A 191 23.68 -14.98 62.22
C VAL A 191 22.79 -15.37 63.41
N HIS A 192 23.21 -16.29 64.27
CA HIS A 192 22.37 -16.77 65.38
C HIS A 192 22.84 -16.40 66.78
N CYS A 193 24.08 -15.95 66.98
CA CYS A 193 24.53 -15.55 68.31
C CYS A 193 25.49 -14.37 68.21
N MET A 194 25.05 -13.21 68.68
CA MET A 194 25.69 -11.91 68.47
C MET A 194 26.88 -11.71 69.41
N THR A 195 27.97 -12.48 69.24
CA THR A 195 29.23 -12.29 69.99
C THR A 195 30.44 -12.56 69.10
N VAL A 196 31.47 -11.70 69.18
CA VAL A 196 32.68 -11.75 68.36
C VAL A 196 33.81 -12.43 69.13
N LEU A 197 34.41 -13.50 68.58
CA LEU A 197 35.60 -14.13 69.17
C LEU A 197 36.87 -13.35 68.79
N ALA A 198 37.54 -12.87 69.83
CA ALA A 198 38.82 -12.19 69.76
C ALA A 198 39.95 -13.20 70.01
N GLU A 199 40.72 -13.49 68.97
CA GLU A 199 42.17 -13.51 68.97
C GLU A 199 42.64 -12.77 67.70
#